data_AF-D4B559-F1
#
_entry.id   AF-D4B559-F1
#
_cell.length_a   1.000
_cell.length_b   1.000
_cell.length_c   1.000
_cell.angle_alpha   90.00
_cell.angle_beta   90.00
_cell.angle_gamma   90.00
#
_symmetry.space_group_name_H-M   'P 1'
#
loop_
_entity.id
_entity.type
_entity.pdbx_description
1 polymer ?
#
loop_
_entity_poly.entity_id
_entity_poly.type
_entity_poly.pdbx_seq_one_letter_code
_entity_poly.pdbx_strand_id
1 'polypeptide(L)'
;VSPSPRLRKSGLLRLLEDLVLDLSDISAENRSLLGEESLLKPCGQQEKRISCWGRTVIRLTSPSAVGKLEQNEATLFANIFPPSIDDVEDSSHLRRGAPVAHNIFGIPQTINSANYVYFQALDEIQKLKSPEAINIFVKELMNLHRGQGMDLYWRDTLTCPTEEDYLEMVGNKTGGLFRLAIKLMQAESSVPIDCVPLVDLMGLMFQVCDDYLNLSNPTYSKNKGLCEDLTEGKFSFPVIHSIRAQPENRQLINILKQKTNDNEVKKYAVKYMESTGSFEYTRKVAIELRDKAFLLIEELERTFSLIPSQSEANGEAGSGNLVRAILNRIIDPVLMDCGDKRTSSEN
;
A
#
# COMPACT_ATOMS: atom_id res chain seq x y z
N VAL A 1 8.52 -29.45 -23.75
CA VAL A 1 8.28 -28.24 -22.93
C VAL A 1 7.57 -27.24 -23.82
N SER A 2 6.23 -27.20 -23.77
CA SER A 2 5.45 -26.17 -24.47
C SER A 2 5.61 -24.84 -23.71
N PRO A 3 5.92 -23.72 -24.39
CA PRO A 3 6.03 -22.43 -23.71
C PRO A 3 4.69 -22.04 -23.08
N SER A 4 4.74 -21.47 -21.88
CA SER A 4 3.57 -20.88 -21.21
C SER A 4 2.95 -19.80 -22.11
N PRO A 5 1.60 -19.67 -22.14
CA PRO A 5 0.96 -18.62 -22.91
C PRO A 5 1.31 -17.25 -22.31
N ARG A 6 2.19 -16.51 -22.97
CA ARG A 6 2.60 -15.15 -22.58
C ARG A 6 1.43 -14.15 -22.65
N LEU A 7 1.39 -13.22 -21.71
CA LEU A 7 0.35 -12.19 -21.63
C LEU A 7 0.41 -11.23 -22.83
N ARG A 8 -0.76 -10.93 -23.41
CA ARG A 8 -0.93 -9.96 -24.51
C ARG A 8 -1.10 -8.54 -23.97
N LYS A 9 -0.90 -7.54 -24.83
CA LYS A 9 -1.02 -6.08 -24.57
C LYS A 9 -2.27 -5.65 -23.77
N SER A 10 -3.44 -6.20 -24.08
CA SER A 10 -4.68 -5.89 -23.35
C SER A 10 -4.72 -6.45 -21.93
N GLY A 11 -3.89 -7.44 -21.60
CA GLY A 11 -3.76 -8.00 -20.26
C GLY A 11 -3.04 -7.05 -19.30
N LEU A 12 -1.90 -6.47 -19.70
CA LEU A 12 -1.08 -5.63 -18.81
C LEU A 12 -1.81 -4.36 -18.33
N LEU A 13 -2.52 -3.68 -19.21
CA LEU A 13 -3.33 -2.50 -18.86
C LEU A 13 -4.51 -2.85 -17.95
N ARG A 14 -5.24 -3.94 -18.25
CA ARG A 14 -6.33 -4.42 -17.38
C ARG A 14 -5.83 -4.89 -16.01
N LEU A 15 -4.59 -5.37 -15.93
CA LEU A 15 -3.99 -5.86 -14.70
C LEU A 15 -3.40 -4.73 -13.85
N LEU A 16 -2.89 -3.66 -14.49
CA LEU A 16 -2.68 -2.38 -13.82
C LEU A 16 -4.00 -1.85 -13.26
N GLU A 17 -5.05 -1.82 -14.08
CA GLU A 17 -6.39 -1.40 -13.66
C GLU A 17 -6.95 -2.23 -12.50
N ASP A 18 -6.82 -3.56 -12.53
CA ASP A 18 -7.22 -4.47 -11.45
C ASP A 18 -6.37 -4.22 -10.19
N LEU A 19 -5.04 -4.10 -10.33
CA LEU A 19 -4.13 -3.75 -9.22
C LEU A 19 -4.52 -2.42 -8.57
N VAL A 20 -4.92 -1.46 -9.40
CA VAL A 20 -5.33 -0.13 -8.94
C VAL A 20 -6.74 -0.21 -8.32
N LEU A 21 -7.69 -0.97 -8.87
CA LEU A 21 -9.05 -1.14 -8.31
C LEU A 21 -9.00 -1.75 -6.91
N ASP A 22 -8.11 -2.72 -6.72
CA ASP A 22 -7.84 -3.37 -5.44
C ASP A 22 -7.36 -2.37 -4.37
N LEU A 23 -6.70 -1.26 -4.76
CA LEU A 23 -6.36 -0.15 -3.85
C LEU A 23 -7.58 0.64 -3.39
N SER A 24 -8.57 0.82 -4.26
CA SER A 24 -9.79 1.58 -3.93
C SER A 24 -10.76 0.78 -3.03
N ASP A 25 -10.77 -0.54 -3.17
CA ASP A 25 -11.53 -1.47 -2.32
C ASP A 25 -10.90 -1.71 -0.94
N ILE A 26 -9.73 -1.13 -0.65
CA ILE A 26 -9.24 -0.99 0.73
C ILE A 26 -10.19 -0.09 1.55
N SER A 27 -11.02 0.74 0.90
CA SER A 27 -12.00 1.62 1.54
C SER A 27 -13.43 1.06 1.67
N ALA A 28 -13.74 -0.07 1.02
CA ALA A 28 -15.11 -0.59 0.94
C ALA A 28 -15.25 -2.01 1.54
N GLU A 29 -16.35 -2.24 2.23
CA GLU A 29 -16.68 -3.43 3.03
C GLU A 29 -16.48 -4.78 2.33
N ASN A 30 -16.09 -5.79 3.13
CA ASN A 30 -15.81 -7.15 2.67
C ASN A 30 -16.94 -8.14 2.95
N ARG A 31 -17.16 -9.05 2.00
CA ARG A 31 -18.15 -10.15 2.00
C ARG A 31 -17.51 -11.46 2.50
N SER A 32 -18.32 -12.32 3.13
CA SER A 32 -17.92 -13.55 3.84
C SER A 32 -17.50 -14.73 2.96
N LEU A 33 -16.39 -15.40 3.30
CA LEU A 33 -16.11 -16.81 2.96
C LEU A 33 -15.30 -17.50 4.09
N LEU A 34 -15.53 -18.80 4.29
CA LEU A 34 -14.92 -19.69 5.28
C LEU A 34 -14.29 -20.91 4.59
N GLY A 35 -13.11 -21.32 5.07
CA GLY A 35 -12.46 -22.61 4.83
C GLY A 35 -11.30 -22.80 5.82
N GLU A 36 -11.16 -23.98 6.42
CA GLU A 36 -10.34 -24.26 7.62
C GLU A 36 -8.84 -24.47 7.37
N GLU A 37 -8.00 -23.85 8.20
CA GLU A 37 -6.75 -24.42 8.74
C GLU A 37 -6.43 -23.77 10.10
N SER A 38 -6.21 -24.56 11.16
CA SER A 38 -6.06 -24.04 12.53
C SER A 38 -4.81 -23.18 12.74
N LEU A 39 -3.78 -23.38 11.93
CA LEU A 39 -2.51 -22.63 11.94
C LEU A 39 -2.63 -21.24 11.29
N LEU A 40 -3.57 -21.06 10.37
CA LEU A 40 -3.76 -19.81 9.63
C LEU A 40 -4.79 -18.90 10.28
N LYS A 41 -5.48 -19.31 11.34
CA LYS A 41 -6.51 -18.52 12.03
C LYS A 41 -6.12 -17.04 12.32
N PRO A 42 -4.88 -16.72 12.75
CA PRO A 42 -4.47 -15.33 12.94
C PRO A 42 -4.49 -14.52 11.65
N CYS A 43 -4.00 -15.09 10.54
CA CYS A 43 -4.05 -14.47 9.23
C CYS A 43 -5.50 -14.47 8.71
N GLY A 44 -6.19 -15.60 8.79
CA GLY A 44 -7.60 -15.88 8.50
C GLY A 44 -8.62 -14.90 9.10
N GLN A 45 -8.39 -14.42 10.32
CA GLN A 45 -9.28 -13.47 10.97
C GLN A 45 -9.16 -12.07 10.38
N GLN A 46 -7.95 -11.65 10.00
CA GLN A 46 -7.79 -10.46 9.19
C GLN A 46 -8.24 -10.72 7.74
N GLU A 47 -8.08 -11.95 7.21
CA GLU A 47 -8.53 -12.36 5.86
C GLU A 47 -10.03 -12.20 5.65
N LYS A 48 -10.87 -12.46 6.67
CA LYS A 48 -12.33 -12.19 6.62
C LYS A 48 -12.67 -10.73 6.29
N ARG A 49 -11.68 -9.83 6.36
CA ARG A 49 -11.78 -8.40 6.09
C ARG A 49 -10.68 -7.89 5.14
N ILE A 50 -9.81 -8.73 4.57
CA ILE A 50 -8.74 -8.36 3.63
C ILE A 50 -9.18 -8.68 2.19
N SER A 51 -9.03 -7.71 1.29
CA SER A 51 -9.51 -7.72 -0.09
C SER A 51 -8.37 -7.88 -1.12
N CYS A 52 -8.74 -8.61 -2.17
CA CYS A 52 -8.41 -8.47 -3.60
C CYS A 52 -6.98 -8.60 -4.18
N TRP A 53 -5.89 -8.18 -3.54
CA TRP A 53 -4.57 -8.03 -4.21
C TRP A 53 -4.04 -9.27 -4.93
N GLY A 54 -4.26 -10.46 -4.38
CA GLY A 54 -3.77 -11.71 -4.96
C GLY A 54 -4.63 -12.24 -6.09
N ARG A 55 -5.86 -11.74 -6.29
CA ARG A 55 -6.67 -12.08 -7.47
C ARG A 55 -6.00 -11.58 -8.74
N THR A 56 -5.42 -10.37 -8.71
CA THR A 56 -4.72 -9.77 -9.84
C THR A 56 -3.46 -10.54 -10.18
N VAL A 57 -2.59 -10.82 -9.19
CA VAL A 57 -1.37 -11.65 -9.35
C VAL A 57 -1.70 -13.07 -9.83
N ILE A 58 -2.76 -13.70 -9.35
CA ILE A 58 -3.19 -15.01 -9.88
C ILE A 58 -3.67 -14.95 -11.32
N ARG A 59 -4.41 -13.91 -11.69
CA ARG A 59 -4.90 -13.69 -13.06
C ARG A 59 -3.74 -13.61 -14.07
N LEU A 60 -2.55 -13.21 -13.61
CA LEU A 60 -1.32 -13.11 -14.40
C LEU A 60 -0.63 -14.45 -14.66
N THR A 61 -0.75 -15.41 -13.74
CA THR A 61 0.02 -16.66 -13.81
C THR A 61 -0.56 -17.71 -14.76
N SER A 62 -1.85 -17.61 -15.14
CA SER A 62 -2.44 -18.49 -16.15
C SER A 62 -3.84 -18.05 -16.62
N PRO A 63 -4.01 -17.59 -17.88
CA PRO A 63 -5.32 -17.38 -18.48
C PRO A 63 -6.18 -18.65 -18.54
N SER A 64 -5.56 -19.84 -18.51
CA SER A 64 -6.20 -21.15 -18.51
C SER A 64 -6.44 -21.74 -17.11
N ALA A 65 -5.90 -21.15 -16.03
CA ALA A 65 -6.15 -21.58 -14.66
C ALA A 65 -7.38 -20.92 -14.02
N VAL A 66 -8.07 -20.04 -14.76
CA VAL A 66 -9.39 -19.48 -14.39
C VAL A 66 -10.41 -20.58 -14.07
N GLY A 67 -10.22 -21.81 -14.58
CA GLY A 67 -11.09 -22.94 -14.27
C GLY A 67 -10.66 -23.85 -13.12
N LYS A 68 -9.48 -23.67 -12.49
CA LYS A 68 -8.91 -24.66 -11.57
C LYS A 68 -8.20 -24.14 -10.31
N LEU A 69 -7.89 -22.85 -10.18
CA LEU A 69 -7.38 -22.33 -8.91
C LEU A 69 -8.57 -22.11 -7.98
N GLU A 70 -8.64 -22.92 -6.92
CA GLU A 70 -9.64 -22.69 -5.87
C GLU A 70 -9.41 -21.29 -5.28
N GLN A 71 -10.48 -20.61 -4.88
CA GLN A 71 -10.47 -19.24 -4.33
C GLN A 71 -9.48 -19.02 -3.17
N ASN A 72 -8.96 -20.09 -2.57
CA ASN A 72 -7.99 -20.06 -1.47
C ASN A 72 -6.58 -19.63 -1.90
N GLU A 73 -6.13 -19.96 -3.12
CA GLU A 73 -4.76 -19.62 -3.57
C GLU A 73 -4.62 -18.13 -3.93
N ALA A 74 -5.71 -17.49 -4.39
CA ALA A 74 -5.75 -16.05 -4.69
C ALA A 74 -5.66 -15.17 -3.45
N THR A 75 -6.01 -15.73 -2.30
CA THR A 75 -5.87 -15.09 -0.99
C THR A 75 -4.40 -15.06 -0.57
N LEU A 76 -3.60 -16.05 -0.97
CA LEU A 76 -2.18 -16.21 -0.61
C LEU A 76 -1.30 -15.05 -1.12
N PHE A 77 -1.49 -14.66 -2.38
CA PHE A 77 -0.74 -13.57 -3.00
C PHE A 77 -1.15 -12.18 -2.50
N ALA A 78 -2.39 -12.05 -2.01
CA ALA A 78 -2.87 -10.82 -1.40
C ALA A 78 -2.15 -10.48 -0.08
N ASN A 79 -1.42 -11.46 0.46
CA ASN A 79 -0.81 -11.45 1.78
C ASN A 79 0.72 -11.56 1.73
N ILE A 80 1.36 -11.25 0.59
CA ILE A 80 2.83 -11.34 0.47
C ILE A 80 3.57 -10.45 1.48
N PHE A 81 2.93 -9.40 2.01
CA PHE A 81 3.31 -8.83 3.30
C PHE A 81 2.10 -8.86 4.21
N PRO A 82 2.02 -9.81 5.15
CA PRO A 82 0.88 -9.93 6.03
C PRO A 82 0.71 -8.63 6.81
N PRO A 83 -0.43 -7.91 6.65
CA PRO A 83 -0.76 -6.74 7.46
C PRO A 83 -0.58 -6.98 8.97
N SER A 84 -0.66 -8.25 9.36
CA SER A 84 -0.46 -8.73 10.71
C SER A 84 0.96 -8.59 11.27
N ILE A 85 2.01 -8.58 10.43
CA ILE A 85 3.40 -8.36 10.91
C ILE A 85 3.59 -6.88 11.23
N ASP A 86 3.20 -5.99 10.31
CA ASP A 86 3.17 -4.54 10.50
C ASP A 86 2.41 -4.18 11.80
N ASP A 87 1.20 -4.71 11.98
CA ASP A 87 0.43 -4.50 13.22
C ASP A 87 1.17 -4.95 14.50
N VAL A 88 1.95 -6.04 14.43
CA VAL A 88 2.75 -6.52 15.56
C VAL A 88 3.94 -5.60 15.83
N GLU A 89 4.64 -5.18 14.77
CA GLU A 89 5.83 -4.32 14.85
C GLU A 89 5.48 -2.90 15.34
N ASP A 90 4.27 -2.44 15.02
CA ASP A 90 3.75 -1.11 15.36
C ASP A 90 2.93 -1.11 16.65
N SER A 91 2.68 -2.30 17.24
CA SER A 91 1.84 -2.46 18.43
C SER A 91 0.43 -1.88 18.25
N SER A 92 -0.11 -1.96 17.04
CA SER A 92 -1.43 -1.46 16.68
C SER A 92 -2.53 -2.14 17.50
N HIS A 93 -3.62 -1.42 17.77
CA HIS A 93 -4.75 -2.00 18.51
C HIS A 93 -5.88 -2.45 17.60
N LEU A 94 -6.13 -1.68 16.53
CA LEU A 94 -7.25 -1.86 15.63
C LEU A 94 -6.77 -1.85 14.18
N ARG A 95 -7.33 -2.74 13.37
CA ARG A 95 -7.24 -2.69 11.91
C ARG A 95 -8.64 -2.75 11.33
N ARG A 96 -9.04 -1.72 10.58
CA ARG A 96 -10.37 -1.62 9.93
C ARG A 96 -11.52 -1.81 10.94
N GLY A 97 -11.40 -1.17 12.11
CA GLY A 97 -12.40 -1.21 13.17
C GLY A 97 -12.55 -2.55 13.89
N ALA A 98 -11.64 -3.52 13.67
CA ALA A 98 -11.57 -4.77 14.42
C ALA A 98 -10.24 -4.87 15.19
N PRO A 99 -10.21 -5.62 16.31
CA PRO A 99 -8.94 -5.93 16.98
C PRO A 99 -7.98 -6.66 16.04
N VAL A 100 -6.70 -6.28 16.09
CA VAL A 100 -5.63 -6.92 15.31
C VAL A 100 -5.38 -8.36 15.75
N ALA A 101 -4.80 -9.16 14.86
CA ALA A 101 -4.61 -10.61 15.06
C ALA A 101 -3.83 -10.94 16.35
N HIS A 102 -2.77 -10.19 16.65
CA HIS A 102 -1.93 -10.44 17.82
C HIS A 102 -2.64 -10.17 19.15
N ASN A 103 -3.69 -9.34 19.17
CA ASN A 103 -4.53 -9.12 20.36
C ASN A 103 -5.48 -10.30 20.63
N ILE A 104 -5.71 -11.17 19.63
CA ILE A 104 -6.65 -12.29 19.71
C ILE A 104 -5.90 -13.61 19.88
N PHE A 105 -4.86 -13.83 19.09
CA PHE A 105 -4.10 -15.08 19.02
C PHE A 105 -2.72 -15.02 19.67
N GLY A 106 -2.29 -13.82 20.08
CA GLY A 106 -0.97 -13.58 20.66
C GLY A 106 0.11 -13.36 19.60
N ILE A 107 1.12 -12.57 19.97
CA ILE A 107 2.26 -12.21 19.11
C ILE A 107 2.94 -13.46 18.50
N PRO A 108 3.26 -14.53 19.26
CA PRO A 108 4.01 -15.67 18.69
C PRO A 108 3.25 -16.39 17.56
N GLN A 109 1.93 -16.56 17.71
CA GLN A 109 1.12 -17.21 16.69
C GLN A 109 0.99 -16.33 15.46
N THR A 110 0.74 -15.03 15.65
CA THR A 110 0.63 -14.08 14.54
C THR A 110 1.90 -14.04 13.70
N ILE A 111 3.09 -13.96 14.33
CA ILE A 111 4.38 -13.97 13.62
C ILE A 111 4.57 -15.30 12.87
N ASN A 112 4.30 -16.44 13.53
CA ASN A 112 4.49 -17.74 12.91
C ASN A 112 3.57 -17.94 11.69
N SER A 113 2.29 -17.58 11.80
CA SER A 113 1.32 -17.68 10.70
C SER A 113 1.71 -16.77 9.55
N ALA A 114 2.12 -15.53 9.83
CA ALA A 114 2.55 -14.59 8.81
C ALA A 114 3.82 -15.05 8.08
N ASN A 115 4.80 -15.58 8.81
CA ASN A 115 6.01 -16.14 8.21
C ASN A 115 5.71 -17.35 7.33
N TYR A 116 4.77 -18.20 7.74
CA TYR A 116 4.33 -19.33 6.93
C TYR A 116 3.73 -18.87 5.58
N VAL A 117 2.94 -17.79 5.58
CA VAL A 117 2.36 -17.20 4.35
C VAL A 117 3.43 -16.72 3.38
N TYR A 118 4.57 -16.18 3.85
CA TYR A 118 5.69 -15.83 2.95
C TYR A 118 6.20 -17.06 2.17
N PHE A 119 6.36 -18.20 2.84
CA PHE A 119 6.85 -19.42 2.21
C PHE A 119 5.81 -20.08 1.33
N GLN A 120 4.53 -19.98 1.68
CA GLN A 120 3.43 -20.38 0.81
C GLN A 120 3.42 -19.56 -0.49
N ALA A 121 3.57 -18.23 -0.41
CA ALA A 121 3.67 -17.39 -1.60
C ALA A 121 4.88 -17.75 -2.46
N LEU A 122 6.03 -18.08 -1.84
CA LEU A 122 7.21 -18.57 -2.57
C LEU A 122 6.93 -19.91 -3.26
N ASP A 123 6.21 -20.84 -2.62
CA ASP A 123 5.82 -22.12 -3.21
C ASP A 123 4.97 -21.91 -4.46
N GLU A 124 4.01 -20.98 -4.42
CA GLU A 124 3.22 -20.60 -5.59
C GLU A 124 4.06 -19.97 -6.71
N ILE A 125 4.99 -19.06 -6.38
CA ILE A 125 5.90 -18.47 -7.37
C ILE A 125 6.76 -19.55 -8.04
N GLN A 126 7.16 -20.60 -7.32
CA GLN A 126 7.93 -21.71 -7.91
C GLN A 126 7.12 -22.50 -8.95
N LYS A 127 5.78 -22.54 -8.85
CA LYS A 127 4.91 -23.19 -9.85
C LYS A 127 4.99 -22.52 -11.23
N LEU A 128 5.40 -21.25 -11.31
CA LEU A 128 5.66 -20.54 -12.57
C LEU A 128 6.84 -21.13 -13.35
N LYS A 129 7.72 -21.89 -12.70
CA LYS A 129 8.93 -22.48 -13.31
C LYS A 129 9.83 -21.44 -14.02
N SER A 130 9.79 -20.20 -13.53
CA SER A 130 10.58 -19.08 -14.01
C SER A 130 11.62 -18.69 -12.95
N PRO A 131 12.93 -18.92 -13.18
CA PRO A 131 13.98 -18.47 -12.27
C PRO A 131 13.98 -16.95 -12.06
N GLU A 132 13.55 -16.20 -13.07
CA GLU A 132 13.40 -14.75 -13.01
C GLU A 132 12.31 -14.33 -12.01
N ALA A 133 11.16 -15.02 -12.00
CA ALA A 133 10.08 -14.75 -11.05
C ALA A 133 10.53 -14.96 -9.59
N ILE A 134 11.32 -16.01 -9.32
CA ILE A 134 11.88 -16.26 -7.99
C ILE A 134 12.85 -15.14 -7.59
N ASN A 135 13.71 -14.69 -8.50
CA ASN A 135 14.65 -13.60 -8.24
C ASN A 135 13.92 -12.28 -7.96
N ILE A 136 12.87 -11.97 -8.74
CA ILE A 136 12.00 -10.80 -8.51
C ILE A 136 11.38 -10.88 -7.12
N PHE A 137 10.78 -12.03 -6.77
CA PHE A 137 10.16 -12.24 -5.46
C PHE A 137 11.14 -11.99 -4.31
N VAL A 138 12.29 -12.67 -4.32
CA VAL A 138 13.29 -12.52 -3.26
C VAL A 138 13.79 -11.07 -3.17
N LYS A 139 14.10 -10.44 -4.31
CA LYS A 139 14.64 -9.08 -4.33
C LYS A 139 13.64 -8.06 -3.79
N GLU A 140 12.37 -8.14 -4.19
CA GLU A 140 11.36 -7.19 -3.72
C GLU A 140 10.94 -7.44 -2.26
N LEU A 141 10.91 -8.69 -1.78
CA LEU A 141 10.73 -8.97 -0.35
C LEU A 141 11.87 -8.40 0.49
N MET A 142 13.12 -8.51 0.02
CA MET A 142 14.26 -7.89 0.70
C MET A 142 14.15 -6.37 0.73
N ASN A 143 13.71 -5.74 -0.37
CA ASN A 143 13.47 -4.29 -0.40
C ASN A 143 12.39 -3.90 0.60
N LEU A 144 11.29 -4.64 0.66
CA LEU A 144 10.21 -4.39 1.61
C LEU A 144 10.73 -4.40 3.05
N HIS A 145 11.49 -5.43 3.44
CA HIS A 145 12.07 -5.52 4.78
C HIS A 145 13.12 -4.43 5.06
N ARG A 146 13.87 -3.96 4.05
CA ARG A 146 14.77 -2.80 4.20
C ARG A 146 13.99 -1.53 4.51
N GLY A 147 12.91 -1.27 3.76
CA GLY A 147 12.03 -0.13 3.99
C GLY A 147 11.41 -0.17 5.39
N GLN A 148 10.84 -1.32 5.77
CA GLN A 148 10.31 -1.52 7.12
C GLN A 148 11.39 -1.31 8.20
N GLY A 149 12.58 -1.86 7.99
CA GLY A 149 13.70 -1.69 8.92
C GLY A 149 14.13 -0.23 9.10
N MET A 150 14.09 0.59 8.04
CA MET A 150 14.37 2.04 8.14
C MET A 150 13.31 2.75 9.00
N ASP A 151 12.03 2.47 8.76
CA ASP A 151 10.90 3.04 9.50
C ASP A 151 11.00 2.72 11.01
N LEU A 152 11.20 1.43 11.33
CA LEU A 152 11.39 0.96 12.71
C LEU A 152 12.65 1.57 13.36
N TYR A 153 13.76 1.63 12.63
CA TYR A 153 15.01 2.19 13.13
C TYR A 153 14.83 3.66 13.51
N TRP A 154 14.23 4.48 12.65
CA TRP A 154 14.01 5.90 12.95
C TRP A 154 13.10 6.09 14.14
N ARG A 155 11.97 5.38 14.17
CA ARG A 155 11.01 5.40 15.28
C ARG A 155 11.67 5.06 16.62
N ASP A 156 12.41 3.96 16.68
CA ASP A 156 12.92 3.43 17.95
C ASP A 156 14.22 4.12 18.40
N THR A 157 15.00 4.69 17.47
CA THR A 157 16.16 5.55 17.80
C THR A 157 15.81 7.03 17.95
N LEU A 158 14.58 7.42 17.63
CA LEU A 158 14.11 8.82 17.59
C LEU A 158 14.95 9.69 16.65
N THR A 159 15.44 9.12 15.55
CA THR A 159 16.21 9.82 14.53
C THR A 159 15.26 10.28 13.43
N CYS A 160 14.93 11.57 13.40
CA CYS A 160 14.08 12.12 12.34
C CYS A 160 14.79 12.03 10.97
N PRO A 161 14.22 11.34 9.97
CA PRO A 161 14.82 11.25 8.64
C PRO A 161 14.76 12.59 7.89
N THR A 162 15.52 12.70 6.80
CA THR A 162 15.28 13.70 5.77
C THR A 162 14.05 13.35 4.93
N GLU A 163 13.58 14.28 4.11
CA GLU A 163 12.48 13.97 3.19
C GLU A 163 12.94 12.95 2.16
N GLU A 164 14.17 13.09 1.64
CA GLU A 164 14.77 12.16 0.69
C GLU A 164 14.89 10.75 1.26
N ASP A 165 15.34 10.62 2.52
CA ASP A 165 15.39 9.33 3.22
C ASP A 165 13.99 8.71 3.31
N TYR A 166 12.97 9.50 3.66
CA TYR A 166 11.59 9.04 3.73
C TYR A 166 11.10 8.54 2.35
N LEU A 167 11.38 9.27 1.27
CA LEU A 167 11.01 8.84 -0.09
C LEU A 167 11.66 7.49 -0.44
N GLU A 168 12.93 7.28 -0.08
CA GLU A 168 13.63 6.00 -0.27
C GLU A 168 12.99 4.88 0.56
N MET A 169 12.69 5.14 1.83
CA MET A 169 12.03 4.18 2.72
C MET A 169 10.69 3.75 2.14
N VAL A 170 9.84 4.70 1.72
CA VAL A 170 8.53 4.41 1.14
C VAL A 170 8.64 3.67 -0.19
N GLY A 171 9.61 4.05 -1.03
CA GLY A 171 9.92 3.32 -2.25
C GLY A 171 10.26 1.86 -1.97
N ASN A 172 10.90 1.55 -0.85
CA ASN A 172 11.21 0.20 -0.43
C ASN A 172 10.00 -0.52 0.23
N LYS A 173 9.36 0.09 1.24
CA LYS A 173 8.26 -0.48 2.04
C LYS A 173 7.00 -0.69 1.20
N THR A 174 6.46 0.39 0.64
CA THR A 174 5.19 0.36 -0.09
C THR A 174 5.41 0.10 -1.57
N GLY A 175 6.41 0.74 -2.17
CA GLY A 175 6.78 0.52 -3.57
C GLY A 175 7.26 -0.91 -3.87
N GLY A 176 7.87 -1.60 -2.90
CA GLY A 176 8.33 -2.99 -3.05
C GLY A 176 7.23 -3.96 -3.44
N LEU A 177 6.06 -3.86 -2.81
CA LEU A 177 4.91 -4.72 -3.11
C LEU A 177 4.34 -4.44 -4.51
N PHE A 178 4.25 -3.16 -4.88
CA PHE A 178 3.82 -2.74 -6.21
C PHE A 178 4.78 -3.21 -7.31
N ARG A 179 6.08 -3.05 -7.10
CA ARG A 179 7.12 -3.54 -8.03
C ARG A 179 7.10 -5.05 -8.14
N LEU A 180 6.89 -5.77 -7.04
CA LEU A 180 6.77 -7.22 -7.08
C LEU A 180 5.65 -7.65 -8.01
N ALA A 181 4.45 -7.10 -7.84
CA ALA A 181 3.32 -7.39 -8.70
C ALA A 181 3.66 -7.12 -10.17
N ILE A 182 4.13 -5.90 -10.48
CA ILE A 182 4.41 -5.46 -11.86
C ILE A 182 5.54 -6.23 -12.53
N LYS A 183 6.65 -6.46 -11.83
CA LYS A 183 7.79 -7.18 -12.40
C LYS A 183 7.43 -8.64 -12.70
N LEU A 184 6.62 -9.29 -11.85
CA LEU A 184 6.09 -10.61 -12.14
C LEU A 184 5.20 -10.60 -13.40
N MET A 185 4.37 -9.56 -13.59
CA MET A 185 3.60 -9.43 -14.84
C MET A 185 4.49 -9.26 -16.06
N GLN A 186 5.51 -8.40 -15.95
CA GLN A 186 6.42 -8.09 -17.03
C GLN A 186 7.22 -9.32 -17.45
N ALA A 187 7.66 -10.14 -16.47
CA ALA A 187 8.36 -11.40 -16.73
C ALA A 187 7.51 -12.40 -17.54
N GLU A 188 6.19 -12.41 -17.34
CA GLU A 188 5.26 -13.28 -18.07
C GLU A 188 4.59 -12.60 -19.30
N SER A 189 4.94 -11.33 -19.56
CA SER A 189 4.41 -10.53 -20.66
C SER A 189 5.31 -10.59 -21.89
N SER A 190 4.72 -10.56 -23.08
CA SER A 190 5.48 -10.37 -24.32
C SER A 190 5.72 -8.90 -24.67
N VAL A 191 5.26 -7.96 -23.83
CA VAL A 191 5.29 -6.52 -24.08
C VAL A 191 6.45 -5.88 -23.30
N PRO A 192 7.46 -5.29 -23.98
CA PRO A 192 8.63 -4.72 -23.34
C PRO A 192 8.38 -3.28 -22.87
N ILE A 193 7.34 -3.06 -22.05
CA ILE A 193 7.04 -1.75 -21.47
C ILE A 193 7.40 -1.77 -20.00
N ASP A 194 8.15 -0.75 -19.57
CA ASP A 194 8.47 -0.54 -18.17
C ASP A 194 7.37 0.24 -17.44
N CYS A 195 6.66 -0.42 -16.52
CA CYS A 195 5.64 0.21 -15.67
C CYS A 195 6.15 0.51 -14.26
N VAL A 196 7.42 0.18 -13.94
CA VAL A 196 8.01 0.39 -12.62
C VAL A 196 7.95 1.86 -12.18
N PRO A 197 8.30 2.86 -13.01
CA PRO A 197 8.27 4.27 -12.60
C PRO A 197 6.88 4.75 -12.16
N LEU A 198 5.82 4.26 -12.83
CA LEU A 198 4.45 4.60 -12.46
C LEU A 198 4.11 4.03 -11.09
N VAL A 199 4.41 2.76 -10.84
CA VAL A 199 4.00 2.12 -9.60
C VAL A 199 4.84 2.50 -8.39
N ASP A 200 6.11 2.90 -8.60
CA ASP A 200 6.92 3.54 -7.56
C ASP A 200 6.28 4.85 -7.10
N LEU A 201 5.83 5.67 -8.06
CA LEU A 201 5.15 6.93 -7.77
C LEU A 201 3.79 6.72 -7.11
N MET A 202 3.04 5.69 -7.52
CA MET A 202 1.80 5.30 -6.87
C MET A 202 2.02 4.86 -5.42
N GLY A 203 3.04 4.04 -5.16
CA GLY A 203 3.38 3.61 -3.80
C GLY A 203 3.74 4.79 -2.91
N LEU A 204 4.49 5.76 -3.44
CA LEU A 204 4.81 6.99 -2.74
C LEU A 204 3.55 7.82 -2.44
N MET A 205 2.71 8.05 -3.44
CA MET A 205 1.47 8.80 -3.28
C MET A 205 0.53 8.15 -2.26
N PHE A 206 0.40 6.82 -2.30
CA PHE A 206 -0.42 6.05 -1.37
C PHE A 206 0.05 6.25 0.08
N GLN A 207 1.35 6.13 0.35
CA GLN A 207 1.88 6.29 1.71
C GLN A 207 1.73 7.73 2.22
N VAL A 208 2.02 8.73 1.39
CA VAL A 208 1.86 10.15 1.77
C VAL A 208 0.40 10.46 2.10
N CYS A 209 -0.55 9.89 1.36
CA CYS A 209 -1.97 10.03 1.66
C CYS A 209 -2.40 9.27 2.92
N ASP A 210 -1.92 8.04 3.16
CA ASP A 210 -2.23 7.27 4.38
C ASP A 210 -1.74 8.00 5.64
N ASP A 211 -0.49 8.51 5.60
CA ASP A 211 0.11 9.31 6.67
C ASP A 211 -0.68 10.60 6.94
N TYR A 212 -1.15 11.28 5.89
CA TYR A 212 -2.02 12.46 6.03
C TYR A 212 -3.36 12.11 6.70
N LEU A 213 -4.01 11.03 6.23
CA LEU A 213 -5.34 10.63 6.70
C LEU A 213 -5.31 10.09 8.13
N ASN A 214 -4.20 9.46 8.55
CA ASN A 214 -4.00 9.02 9.94
C ASN A 214 -4.13 10.19 10.94
N LEU A 215 -3.62 11.37 10.54
CA LEU A 215 -3.53 12.54 11.41
C LEU A 215 -4.70 13.53 11.26
N SER A 216 -5.37 13.56 10.10
CA SER A 216 -6.41 14.56 9.79
C SER A 216 -7.84 14.03 9.85
N ASN A 217 -8.07 12.74 9.58
CA ASN A 217 -9.40 12.25 9.23
C ASN A 217 -10.15 11.61 10.42
N PRO A 218 -11.32 12.15 10.84
CA PRO A 218 -12.11 11.61 11.94
C PRO A 218 -12.67 10.19 11.70
N THR A 219 -12.94 9.83 10.45
CA THR A 219 -13.41 8.49 10.07
C THR A 219 -12.29 7.48 10.13
N TYR A 220 -11.08 7.86 9.70
CA TYR A 220 -9.87 7.02 9.86
C TYR A 220 -9.57 6.78 11.34
N SER A 221 -9.78 7.79 12.17
CA SER A 221 -9.67 7.70 13.63
C SER A 221 -10.61 6.66 14.25
N LYS A 222 -11.76 6.35 13.62
CA LYS A 222 -12.66 5.28 14.09
C LYS A 222 -12.16 3.89 13.71
N ASN A 223 -11.41 3.77 12.62
CA ASN A 223 -10.99 2.48 12.06
C ASN A 223 -9.63 2.00 12.60
N LYS A 224 -8.70 2.93 12.87
CA LYS A 224 -7.35 2.67 13.38
C LYS A 224 -7.14 3.18 14.81
N GLY A 225 -7.84 4.25 15.17
CA GLY A 225 -7.64 4.99 16.42
C GLY A 225 -7.23 6.43 16.13
N LEU A 226 -7.49 7.34 17.07
CA LEU A 226 -7.14 8.76 16.89
C LEU A 226 -5.61 8.90 16.81
N CYS A 227 -5.11 9.41 15.67
CA CYS A 227 -3.69 9.68 15.41
C CYS A 227 -2.78 8.54 15.87
N GLU A 228 -2.99 7.34 15.33
CA GLU A 228 -2.25 6.14 15.72
C GLU A 228 -0.74 6.31 15.49
N ASP A 229 -0.33 7.01 14.41
CA ASP A 229 1.08 7.27 14.11
C ASP A 229 1.81 7.99 15.28
N LEU A 230 1.11 8.86 16.00
CA LEU A 230 1.67 9.54 17.18
C LEU A 230 1.83 8.61 18.39
N THR A 231 0.97 7.59 18.48
CA THR A 231 1.04 6.55 19.52
C THR A 231 2.19 5.61 19.23
N GLU A 232 2.36 5.25 17.96
CA GLU A 232 3.47 4.43 17.48
C GLU A 232 4.82 5.14 17.69
N GLY A 233 4.81 6.48 17.58
CA GLY A 233 6.01 7.32 17.54
C GLY A 233 6.60 7.42 16.14
N LYS A 234 5.82 7.12 15.11
CA LYS A 234 6.24 7.06 13.71
C LYS A 234 6.60 8.45 13.18
N PHE A 235 7.63 8.51 12.36
CA PHE A 235 7.98 9.70 11.59
C PHE A 235 7.21 9.70 10.26
N SER A 236 5.91 9.98 10.32
CA SER A 236 5.07 10.13 9.12
C SER A 236 5.40 11.41 8.34
N PHE A 237 5.00 11.49 7.07
CA PHE A 237 5.36 12.62 6.20
C PHE A 237 5.04 14.01 6.80
N PRO A 238 3.82 14.27 7.35
CA PRO A 238 3.53 15.55 7.98
C PRO A 238 4.36 15.81 9.25
N VAL A 239 4.70 14.76 10.00
CA VAL A 239 5.52 14.82 11.21
C VAL A 239 6.96 15.22 10.87
N ILE A 240 7.55 14.58 9.85
CA ILE A 240 8.90 14.90 9.37
C ILE A 240 8.97 16.36 8.94
N HIS A 241 8.03 16.81 8.10
CA HIS A 241 7.99 18.21 7.67
C HIS A 241 7.88 19.16 8.88
N SER A 242 7.00 18.88 9.84
CA SER A 242 6.81 19.73 11.03
C SER A 242 8.07 19.87 11.88
N ILE A 243 8.79 18.77 12.11
CA ILE A 243 10.06 18.76 12.86
C ILE A 243 11.12 19.57 12.11
N ARG A 244 11.23 19.39 10.80
CA ARG A 244 12.26 20.03 9.97
C ARG A 244 11.98 21.50 9.70
N ALA A 245 10.71 21.92 9.69
CA ALA A 245 10.32 23.31 9.57
C ALA A 245 10.71 24.14 10.80
N GLN A 246 10.83 23.52 11.99
CA GLN A 246 11.25 24.15 13.23
C GLN A 246 12.25 23.26 14.00
N PRO A 247 13.52 23.16 13.55
CA PRO A 247 14.49 22.20 14.09
C PRO A 247 14.88 22.46 15.56
N GLU A 248 14.74 23.70 16.02
CA GLU A 248 14.99 24.08 17.42
C GLU A 248 13.86 23.60 18.36
N ASN A 249 12.67 23.31 17.82
CA ASN A 249 11.52 22.91 18.60
C ASN A 249 11.43 21.38 18.74
N ARG A 250 11.75 20.88 19.93
CA ARG A 250 11.71 19.46 20.26
C ARG A 250 10.35 18.95 20.75
N GLN A 251 9.31 19.77 20.75
CA GLN A 251 7.99 19.39 21.28
C GLN A 251 7.44 18.14 20.59
N LEU A 252 7.42 18.11 19.26
CA LEU A 252 6.87 16.97 18.53
C LEU A 252 7.68 15.70 18.74
N ILE A 253 9.03 15.79 18.71
CA ILE A 253 9.91 14.65 19.03
C ILE A 253 9.65 14.11 20.44
N ASN A 254 9.48 15.00 21.42
CA ASN A 254 9.18 14.60 22.80
C ASN A 254 7.81 13.92 22.93
N ILE A 255 6.83 14.30 22.10
CA ILE A 255 5.52 13.63 22.05
C ILE A 255 5.65 12.23 21.43
N LEU A 256 6.34 12.10 20.29
CA LEU A 256 6.58 10.80 19.67
C LEU A 256 7.31 9.83 20.62
N LYS A 257 8.29 10.34 21.36
CA LYS A 257 9.02 9.57 22.39
C LYS A 257 8.11 9.01 23.48
N GLN A 258 7.02 9.69 23.82
CA GLN A 258 6.11 9.25 24.87
C GLN A 258 5.25 8.06 24.43
N LYS A 259 5.09 7.83 23.12
CA LYS A 259 4.17 6.80 22.57
C LYS A 259 2.80 6.86 23.27
N THR A 260 2.27 8.08 23.38
CA THR A 260 1.15 8.39 24.28
C THR A 260 -0.20 7.93 23.73
N ASN A 261 -1.04 7.44 24.62
CA ASN A 261 -2.45 7.16 24.34
C ASN A 261 -3.38 8.32 24.71
N ASP A 262 -2.84 9.43 25.23
CA ASP A 262 -3.63 10.60 25.63
C ASP A 262 -4.10 11.40 24.41
N ASN A 263 -5.41 11.44 24.22
CA ASN A 263 -6.07 12.16 23.14
C ASN A 263 -5.80 13.67 23.17
N GLU A 264 -5.61 14.28 24.33
CA GLU A 264 -5.33 15.72 24.43
C GLU A 264 -3.90 16.03 23.96
N VAL A 265 -2.93 15.15 24.28
CA VAL A 265 -1.56 15.28 23.76
C VAL A 265 -1.53 15.10 22.24
N LYS A 266 -2.31 14.15 21.71
CA LYS A 266 -2.45 13.95 20.26
C LYS A 266 -3.05 15.16 19.55
N LYS A 267 -4.15 15.71 20.08
CA LYS A 267 -4.76 16.95 19.55
C LYS A 267 -3.79 18.13 19.60
N TYR A 268 -3.00 18.24 20.66
CA TYR A 268 -1.96 19.27 20.77
C TYR A 268 -0.90 19.11 19.66
N ALA A 269 -0.41 17.89 19.42
CA ALA A 269 0.54 17.62 18.35
C ALA A 269 -0.02 17.96 16.97
N VAL A 270 -1.28 17.60 16.69
CA VAL A 270 -1.97 17.95 15.43
C VAL A 270 -2.06 19.46 15.25
N LYS A 271 -2.48 20.20 16.29
CA LYS A 271 -2.54 21.67 16.25
C LYS A 271 -1.16 22.31 16.04
N TYR A 272 -0.13 21.73 16.62
CA TYR A 272 1.25 22.16 16.38
C TYR A 272 1.66 21.93 14.92
N MET A 273 1.38 20.75 14.35
CA MET A 273 1.63 20.45 12.94
C MET A 273 0.86 21.38 11.99
N GLU A 274 -0.39 21.75 12.32
CA GLU A 274 -1.15 22.78 11.60
C GLU A 274 -0.41 24.13 11.62
N SER A 275 0.12 24.56 12.78
CA SER A 275 0.85 25.84 12.90
C SER A 275 2.16 25.89 12.10
N THR A 276 2.76 24.74 11.82
CA THR A 276 3.95 24.62 10.96
C THR A 276 3.62 24.51 9.46
N GLY A 277 2.34 24.53 9.09
CA GLY A 277 1.90 24.38 7.69
C GLY A 277 2.07 22.97 7.13
N SER A 278 2.30 21.96 7.97
CA SER A 278 2.68 20.61 7.52
C SER A 278 1.57 19.88 6.75
N PHE A 279 0.32 20.09 7.10
CA PHE A 279 -0.81 19.54 6.36
C PHE A 279 -0.95 20.17 4.98
N GLU A 280 -0.77 21.49 4.85
CA GLU A 280 -0.81 22.17 3.55
C GLU A 280 0.36 21.74 2.66
N TYR A 281 1.55 21.62 3.24
CA TYR A 281 2.72 21.09 2.53
C TYR A 281 2.47 19.66 2.01
N THR A 282 1.95 18.79 2.87
CA THR A 282 1.63 17.39 2.48
C THR A 282 0.61 17.34 1.36
N ARG A 283 -0.45 18.17 1.39
CA ARG A 283 -1.43 18.27 0.30
C ARG A 283 -0.77 18.68 -1.01
N LYS A 284 0.09 19.69 -0.97
CA LYS A 284 0.82 20.16 -2.17
C LYS A 284 1.67 19.03 -2.75
N VAL A 285 2.43 18.31 -1.92
CA VAL A 285 3.24 17.17 -2.37
C VAL A 285 2.36 16.07 -2.96
N ALA A 286 1.24 15.72 -2.33
CA ALA A 286 0.31 14.72 -2.88
C ALA A 286 -0.22 15.12 -4.27
N ILE A 287 -0.54 16.39 -4.49
CA ILE A 287 -0.97 16.92 -5.79
C ILE A 287 0.16 16.80 -6.82
N GLU A 288 1.38 17.19 -6.47
CA GLU A 288 2.54 17.08 -7.36
C GLU A 288 2.84 15.62 -7.75
N LEU A 289 2.67 14.67 -6.82
CA LEU A 289 2.82 13.24 -7.09
C LEU A 289 1.75 12.72 -8.05
N ARG A 290 0.48 13.13 -7.87
CA ARG A 290 -0.61 12.79 -8.80
C ARG A 290 -0.33 13.32 -10.20
N ASP A 291 0.06 14.59 -10.31
CA ASP A 291 0.28 15.23 -11.60
C ASP A 291 1.45 14.57 -12.36
N LYS A 292 2.53 14.21 -11.65
CA LYS A 292 3.60 13.38 -12.20
C LYS A 292 3.09 12.00 -12.66
N ALA A 293 2.18 11.37 -11.91
CA ALA A 293 1.62 10.06 -12.26
C ALA A 293 0.76 10.15 -13.53
N PHE A 294 -0.01 11.24 -13.70
CA PHE A 294 -0.81 11.46 -14.90
C PHE A 294 0.06 11.61 -16.14
N LEU A 295 1.18 12.34 -16.05
CA LEU A 295 2.14 12.45 -17.14
C LEU A 295 2.74 11.09 -17.52
N LEU A 296 3.11 10.26 -16.54
CA LEU A 296 3.61 8.90 -16.80
C LEU A 296 2.54 8.00 -17.45
N ILE A 297 1.28 8.10 -17.03
CA ILE A 297 0.18 7.36 -17.65
C ILE A 297 0.01 7.78 -19.11
N GLU A 298 0.05 9.08 -19.42
CA GLU A 298 -0.03 9.58 -20.80
C GLU A 298 1.12 9.07 -21.67
N GLU A 299 2.34 9.06 -21.14
CA GLU A 299 3.51 8.51 -21.83
C GLU A 299 3.39 7.01 -22.08
N LEU A 300 2.90 6.26 -21.09
CA LEU A 300 2.63 4.83 -21.23
C LEU A 300 1.55 4.57 -22.29
N GLU A 301 0.43 5.30 -22.28
CA GLU A 301 -0.63 5.18 -23.28
C GLU A 301 -0.14 5.44 -24.72
N ARG A 302 0.72 6.46 -24.90
CA ARG A 302 1.38 6.73 -26.18
C ARG A 302 2.26 5.56 -26.60
N THR A 303 3.09 5.06 -25.69
CA THR A 303 3.98 3.92 -25.93
C THR A 303 3.19 2.66 -26.29
N PHE A 304 2.12 2.37 -25.57
CA PHE A 304 1.20 1.28 -25.90
C PHE A 304 0.62 1.46 -27.30
N SER A 305 0.17 2.65 -27.68
CA SER A 305 -0.45 2.91 -28.99
C SER A 305 0.50 2.63 -30.18
N LEU A 306 1.82 2.73 -29.98
CA LEU A 306 2.83 2.47 -31.00
C LEU A 306 3.14 0.98 -31.24
N ILE A 307 2.70 0.08 -30.34
CA ILE A 307 2.94 -1.36 -30.48
C ILE A 307 1.91 -1.98 -31.43
N PRO A 308 2.31 -2.56 -32.58
CA PRO A 308 1.41 -3.19 -33.54
C PRO A 308 0.64 -4.35 -32.89
N SER A 309 -0.69 -4.33 -32.98
CA SER A 309 -1.56 -5.38 -32.45
C SER A 309 -1.44 -6.66 -33.28
N GLN A 310 -0.96 -7.75 -32.68
CA GLN A 310 -1.32 -9.08 -33.17
C GLN A 310 -2.71 -9.43 -32.62
N SER A 311 -3.67 -9.52 -33.53
CA SER A 311 -5.10 -9.88 -33.39
C SER A 311 -6.04 -8.84 -32.78
N GLU A 312 -7.00 -8.43 -33.62
CA GLU A 312 -8.26 -7.78 -33.28
C GLU A 312 -9.06 -8.66 -32.31
N ALA A 313 -9.30 -8.15 -31.11
CA ALA A 313 -10.43 -8.57 -30.28
C ALA A 313 -11.13 -7.29 -29.82
N ASN A 314 -12.39 -7.19 -30.23
CA ASN A 314 -13.31 -6.08 -30.02
C ASN A 314 -13.23 -5.40 -28.64
N GLY A 315 -13.33 -4.07 -28.66
CA GLY A 315 -13.92 -3.26 -27.59
C GLY A 315 -12.96 -2.79 -26.50
N GLU A 316 -12.71 -1.49 -26.50
CA GLU A 316 -12.03 -0.71 -25.44
C GLU A 316 -10.57 -1.12 -25.17
N ALA A 317 -9.66 -0.52 -25.95
CA ALA A 317 -8.31 -0.30 -25.45
C ALA A 317 -8.44 0.50 -24.15
N GLY A 318 -8.05 -0.11 -23.02
CA GLY A 318 -8.12 0.50 -21.68
C GLY A 318 -7.42 1.85 -21.69
N SER A 319 -8.21 2.90 -21.83
CA SER A 319 -7.77 4.27 -21.60
C SER A 319 -7.47 4.31 -20.12
N GLY A 320 -6.26 4.70 -19.71
CA GLY A 320 -5.81 4.82 -18.32
C GLY A 320 -6.69 5.74 -17.46
N ASN A 321 -7.83 6.20 -17.96
CA ASN A 321 -8.99 6.72 -17.23
C ASN A 321 -9.29 5.98 -15.93
N LEU A 322 -9.24 4.64 -15.90
CA LEU A 322 -9.50 3.91 -14.66
C LEU A 322 -8.37 4.11 -13.65
N VAL A 323 -7.11 4.03 -14.08
CA VAL A 323 -5.94 4.35 -13.24
C VAL A 323 -6.03 5.79 -12.73
N ARG A 324 -6.32 6.75 -13.61
CA ARG A 324 -6.52 8.17 -13.25
C ARG A 324 -7.67 8.36 -12.25
N ALA A 325 -8.80 7.69 -12.47
CA ALA A 325 -9.97 7.78 -11.59
C ALA A 325 -9.65 7.27 -10.17
N ILE A 326 -8.80 6.25 -10.04
CA ILE A 326 -8.45 5.72 -8.73
C ILE A 326 -7.35 6.55 -8.06
N LEU A 327 -6.39 7.08 -8.81
CA LEU A 327 -5.45 8.06 -8.26
C LEU A 327 -6.20 9.29 -7.71
N ASN A 328 -7.25 9.73 -8.40
CA ASN A 328 -8.17 10.74 -7.87
C ASN A 328 -8.88 10.25 -6.59
N ARG A 329 -9.43 9.03 -6.56
CA ARG A 329 -10.03 8.51 -5.31
C ARG A 329 -9.07 8.42 -4.13
N ILE A 330 -7.78 8.17 -4.36
CA ILE A 330 -6.76 8.13 -3.29
C ILE A 330 -6.50 9.54 -2.74
N ILE A 331 -6.44 10.54 -3.62
CA ILE A 331 -6.13 11.92 -3.23
C ILE A 331 -7.36 12.72 -2.76
N ASP A 332 -8.56 12.40 -3.24
CA ASP A 332 -9.79 13.15 -2.95
C ASP A 332 -10.03 13.34 -1.44
N PRO A 333 -9.84 12.33 -0.57
CA PRO A 333 -9.95 12.53 0.89
C PRO A 333 -8.96 13.55 1.45
N VAL A 334 -7.77 13.67 0.84
CA VAL A 334 -6.73 14.65 1.21
C VAL A 334 -7.10 16.06 0.73
N LEU A 335 -7.79 16.17 -0.41
CA LEU A 335 -8.23 17.43 -1.00
C LEU A 335 -9.53 17.99 -0.36
N MET A 336 -10.46 17.11 0.04
CA MET A 336 -11.78 17.48 0.54
C MET A 336 -11.79 17.99 2.00
N ASP A 337 -10.70 17.81 2.76
CA ASP A 337 -10.52 18.40 4.10
C ASP A 337 -10.55 19.95 4.11
N CYS A 338 -10.55 20.58 2.92
CA CYS A 338 -10.70 22.03 2.74
C CYS A 338 -12.16 22.53 2.88
N GLY A 339 -13.16 21.64 2.86
CA GLY A 339 -14.56 22.00 2.59
C GLY A 339 -15.43 22.43 3.78
N ASP A 340 -15.14 21.99 5.02
CA ASP A 340 -16.14 22.06 6.11
C ASP A 340 -15.76 22.96 7.30
N LYS A 341 -14.59 23.61 7.28
CA LYS A 341 -14.15 24.50 8.38
C LYS A 341 -14.54 25.99 8.20
N ARG A 342 -15.33 26.35 7.18
CA ARG A 342 -15.77 27.76 6.95
C ARG A 342 -17.26 28.04 7.23
N THR A 343 -18.06 27.06 7.66
CA THR A 343 -19.51 27.23 7.83
C THR A 343 -20.06 26.93 9.22
N SER A 344 -19.22 26.70 10.24
CA SER A 344 -19.67 26.41 11.61
C SER A 344 -19.24 27.44 12.66
N SER A 345 -19.07 28.71 12.29
CA SER A 345 -18.82 29.81 13.23
C SER A 345 -19.67 31.05 12.96
N GLU A 346 -20.91 30.86 12.52
CA GLU A 346 -22.00 31.85 12.62
C GLU A 346 -23.30 31.09 12.93
N ASN A 347 -23.59 30.94 14.23
CA ASN A 347 -24.93 31.01 14.83
C ASN A 347 -24.81 30.96 16.36
#